data_AF-A0A8X6NIC3-F1
#
_entry.id   AF-A0A8X6NIC3-F1
#
_cell.length_a   1.000
_cell.length_b   1.000
_cell.length_c   1.000
_cell.angle_alpha   90.00
_cell.angle_beta   90.00
_cell.angle_gamma   90.00
#
_symmetry.space_group_name_H-M   'P 1'
#
loop_
_entity.id
_entity.type
_entity.pdbx_description
1 polymer ?
#
loop_
_entity_poly.entity_id
_entity_poly.type
_entity_poly.pdbx_seq_one_letter_code
_entity_poly.pdbx_strand_id
1 'polypeptide(L)'
;MPNFNPDDEIKYLMYLDANNLYGYAMSKYLLLKDFVWSDNNLTEQDILNLSDGSDVGYILEVDLDYPSDLHDKHSDFPLAPENNPHPNFKEPRLLTTLEPKTNMFSIIRI
;
A
#
# COMPACT_ATOMS: atom_id res chain seq x y z
N MET A 1 -17.93 -30.04 -15.78
CA MET A 1 -18.83 -28.91 -15.40
C MET A 1 -19.94 -28.85 -16.44
N PRO A 2 -21.21 -29.06 -16.07
CA PRO A 2 -22.31 -28.94 -17.02
C PRO A 2 -22.42 -27.46 -17.40
N ASN A 3 -22.24 -27.12 -18.68
CA ASN A 3 -22.16 -25.76 -19.28
C ASN A 3 -20.76 -25.14 -19.45
N PHE A 4 -19.68 -25.93 -19.51
CA PHE A 4 -18.38 -25.42 -19.96
C PHE A 4 -18.35 -25.31 -21.49
N ASN A 5 -18.21 -24.08 -22.01
CA ASN A 5 -17.92 -23.82 -23.42
C ASN A 5 -16.41 -23.55 -23.57
N PRO A 6 -15.66 -24.36 -24.33
CA PRO A 6 -14.21 -24.19 -24.50
C PRO A 6 -13.80 -22.90 -25.25
N ASP A 7 -14.73 -22.24 -25.94
CA ASP A 7 -14.50 -20.94 -26.60
C ASP A 7 -14.71 -19.72 -25.66
N ASP A 8 -15.26 -19.95 -24.45
CA ASP A 8 -15.44 -18.88 -23.48
C ASP A 8 -14.10 -18.55 -22.79
N GLU A 9 -13.95 -17.30 -22.37
CA GLU A 9 -12.79 -16.83 -21.62
C GLU A 9 -12.64 -17.61 -20.30
N ILE A 10 -11.47 -18.22 -20.09
CA ILE A 10 -11.18 -19.00 -18.89
C ILE A 10 -11.02 -18.05 -17.70
N LYS A 11 -12.00 -18.06 -16.79
CA LYS A 11 -11.95 -17.30 -15.54
C LYS A 11 -11.40 -18.18 -14.42
N TYR A 12 -10.34 -17.71 -13.75
CA TYR A 12 -9.77 -18.37 -12.58
C TYR A 12 -9.82 -17.40 -11.39
N LEU A 13 -10.08 -17.93 -10.18
CA LEU A 13 -9.98 -17.17 -8.94
C LEU A 13 -8.71 -17.61 -8.21
N MET A 14 -7.76 -16.69 -8.05
CA MET A 14 -6.55 -16.94 -7.28
C MET A 14 -6.84 -16.77 -5.78
N TYR A 15 -6.48 -17.76 -4.98
CA TYR A 15 -6.55 -17.69 -3.52
C TYR A 15 -5.13 -17.65 -2.95
N LEU A 16 -4.74 -16.50 -2.40
CA LEU A 16 -3.46 -16.29 -1.74
C LEU A 16 -3.70 -16.06 -0.25
N ASP A 17 -2.94 -16.77 0.59
CA ASP A 17 -2.93 -16.56 2.03
C ASP A 17 -1.47 -16.49 2.54
N ALA A 18 -1.23 -15.56 3.46
CA ALA A 18 0.07 -15.36 4.05
C ALA A 18 0.14 -16.04 5.42
N ASN A 19 0.94 -17.12 5.50
CA ASN A 19 1.15 -17.84 6.76
C ASN A 19 1.78 -16.90 7.81
N ASN A 20 1.06 -16.66 8.91
CA ASN A 20 1.51 -15.83 10.03
C ASN A 20 1.92 -14.38 9.64
N LEU A 21 1.05 -13.70 8.88
CA LEU A 21 1.30 -12.33 8.39
C LEU A 21 1.70 -11.35 9.51
N TYR A 22 0.99 -11.36 10.64
CA TYR A 22 1.33 -10.48 11.76
C TYR A 22 2.67 -10.83 12.40
N GLY A 23 2.98 -12.12 12.59
CA GLY A 23 4.27 -12.53 13.13
C GLY A 23 5.44 -12.13 12.22
N TYR A 24 5.28 -12.28 10.91
CA TYR A 24 6.26 -11.80 9.94
C TYR A 24 6.41 -10.27 9.97
N ALA A 25 5.31 -9.53 10.07
CA ALA A 25 5.34 -8.07 10.19
C ALA A 25 6.00 -7.62 11.51
N MET A 26 5.78 -8.34 12.61
CA MET A 26 6.38 -8.05 13.92
C MET A 26 7.84 -8.47 14.04
N SER A 27 8.34 -9.34 13.15
CA SER A 27 9.76 -9.69 13.09
C SER A 27 10.58 -8.67 12.29
N LYS A 28 9.94 -7.65 11.71
CA LYS A 28 10.63 -6.50 11.09
C LYS A 28 10.96 -5.47 12.16
N TYR A 29 11.89 -4.58 11.87
CA TYR A 29 12.10 -3.41 12.71
C TYR A 29 10.83 -2.54 12.73
N LEU A 30 10.49 -2.04 13.92
CA LEU A 30 9.27 -1.30 14.19
C LEU A 30 9.58 -0.07 15.01
N LEU A 31 8.90 1.02 14.69
CA LEU A 31 8.91 2.24 15.48
C LEU A 31 8.13 2.02 16.78
N LEU A 32 8.84 2.04 17.92
CA LEU A 32 8.23 1.74 19.22
C LEU A 32 7.96 2.99 20.08
N LYS A 33 8.84 3.99 20.04
CA LYS A 33 8.80 5.14 20.97
C LYS A 33 9.70 6.28 20.49
N ASP A 34 9.73 7.36 21.28
CA ASP A 34 10.62 8.52 21.12
C ASP A 34 10.41 9.28 19.80
N PHE A 35 9.15 9.38 19.36
CA PHE A 35 8.76 10.13 18.17
C PHE A 35 8.99 11.63 18.36
N VAL A 36 9.71 12.24 17.43
CA VAL A 36 10.01 13.68 17.40
C VAL A 36 9.78 14.19 15.98
N TRP A 37 9.17 15.36 15.86
CA TRP A 37 9.07 16.06 14.58
C TRP A 37 10.47 16.45 14.10
N SER A 38 10.78 16.10 12.85
CA SER A 38 12.04 16.46 12.22
C SER A 38 11.78 17.55 11.19
N ASP A 39 12.59 18.62 11.22
CA ASP A 39 12.61 19.64 10.18
C ASP A 39 13.41 19.19 8.93
N ASN A 40 13.91 17.95 8.94
CA ASN A 40 14.66 17.39 7.82
C ASN A 40 13.70 17.06 6.68
N ASN A 41 13.81 17.80 5.58
CA ASN A 41 13.14 17.46 4.33
C ASN A 41 13.98 16.41 3.59
N LEU A 42 13.56 15.14 3.67
CA LEU A 42 14.14 14.05 2.90
C LEU A 42 13.68 14.16 1.44
N THR A 43 14.61 13.96 0.50
CA THR A 43 14.27 13.79 -0.91
C THR A 43 13.80 12.37 -1.20
N GLU A 44 13.16 12.15 -2.35
CA GLU A 44 12.80 10.80 -2.82
C GLU A 44 14.02 9.85 -2.85
N GLN A 45 15.19 10.35 -3.25
CA GLN A 45 16.41 9.55 -3.28
C GLN A 45 16.90 9.21 -1.87
N ASP A 46 16.79 10.13 -0.92
CA ASP A 46 17.15 9.84 0.47
C ASP A 46 16.26 8.73 1.02
N ILE A 47 14.95 8.82 0.74
CA ILE A 47 13.94 7.84 1.13
C ILE A 47 14.26 6.45 0.56
N LEU A 48 14.55 6.35 -0.73
CA LEU A 48 14.84 5.08 -1.40
C LEU A 48 16.16 4.45 -0.95
N ASN A 49 17.07 5.24 -0.38
CA ASN A 49 18.38 4.78 0.11
C ASN A 49 18.40 4.52 1.63
N LEU A 50 17.26 4.65 2.33
CA LEU A 50 17.16 4.27 3.73
C LEU A 50 17.44 2.77 3.90
N SER A 51 18.23 2.41 4.90
CA SER A 51 18.66 1.03 5.16
C SER A 51 17.73 0.34 6.14
N ASP A 52 17.06 -0.76 5.77
CA ASP A 52 16.16 -1.66 6.56
C ASP A 52 16.68 -2.22 7.93
N GLY A 53 17.72 -1.64 8.51
CA GLY A 53 18.26 -2.00 9.82
C GLY A 53 18.89 -0.81 10.54
N SER A 54 18.55 0.41 10.14
CA SER A 54 18.96 1.63 10.86
C SER A 54 18.23 1.73 12.21
N ASP A 55 18.93 2.26 13.21
CA ASP A 55 18.37 2.49 14.55
C ASP A 55 17.34 3.63 14.59
N VAL A 56 17.29 4.46 13.54
CA VAL A 56 16.31 5.54 13.37
C VAL A 56 15.34 5.14 12.27
N GLY A 57 14.03 5.29 12.52
CA GLY A 57 12.95 5.11 11.55
C GLY A 57 12.21 6.41 11.25
N TYR A 58 11.43 6.45 10.16
CA TYR A 58 10.71 7.66 9.73
C TYR A 58 9.23 7.38 9.47
N ILE A 59 8.39 8.36 9.84
CA ILE A 59 7.01 8.48 9.37
C ILE A 59 7.00 9.72 8.47
N LEU A 60 6.64 9.54 7.21
CA LEU A 60 6.68 10.60 6.20
C LEU A 60 5.28 10.99 5.80
N GLU A 61 5.01 12.28 5.74
CA GLU A 61 3.85 12.83 5.05
C GLU A 61 4.26 13.11 3.61
N VAL A 62 3.62 12.44 2.66
CA VAL A 62 3.99 12.50 1.23
C VAL A 62 2.75 12.63 0.35
N ASP A 63 2.94 13.26 -0.80
CA ASP A 63 2.03 13.14 -1.93
C ASP A 63 2.50 11.98 -2.81
N LEU A 64 1.55 11.18 -3.30
CA LEU A 64 1.80 10.00 -4.13
C LEU A 64 1.14 10.19 -5.48
N ASP A 65 1.96 10.36 -6.51
CA ASP A 65 1.49 10.27 -7.89
C ASP A 65 1.24 8.82 -8.30
N TYR A 66 0.23 8.60 -9.14
CA TYR A 66 -0.10 7.29 -9.70
C TYR A 66 -0.04 7.32 -11.24
N PRO A 67 1.14 7.05 -11.83
CA PRO A 67 1.31 7.02 -13.28
C PRO A 67 0.42 5.97 -13.96
N SER A 68 -0.13 6.33 -15.12
CA SER A 68 -1.07 5.47 -15.86
C SER A 68 -0.46 4.15 -16.32
N ASP A 69 0.86 4.09 -16.54
CA ASP A 69 1.60 2.88 -16.89
C ASP A 69 1.67 1.84 -15.75
N LEU A 70 1.34 2.23 -14.51
CA LEU A 70 1.23 1.33 -13.38
C LEU A 70 -0.19 0.76 -13.20
N HIS A 71 -1.20 1.30 -13.88
CA HIS A 71 -2.60 0.91 -13.64
C HIS A 71 -2.85 -0.56 -13.95
N ASP A 72 -2.33 -1.05 -15.08
CA ASP A 72 -2.49 -2.45 -15.45
C ASP A 72 -1.72 -3.39 -14.51
N LYS A 73 -0.57 -2.95 -13.97
CA LYS A 73 0.24 -3.77 -13.05
C LYS A 73 -0.35 -3.84 -11.65
N HIS A 74 -1.03 -2.78 -11.22
CA HIS A 74 -1.55 -2.63 -9.88
C HIS A 74 -3.08 -2.76 -9.82
N SER A 75 -3.74 -3.17 -10.91
CA SER A 75 -5.20 -3.29 -10.98
C SER A 75 -5.79 -4.18 -9.89
N ASP A 76 -5.06 -5.25 -9.55
CA ASP A 76 -5.50 -6.24 -8.56
C ASP A 76 -5.18 -5.79 -7.12
N PHE A 77 -4.09 -5.06 -6.93
CA PHE A 77 -3.62 -4.59 -5.62
C PHE A 77 -3.18 -3.12 -5.65
N PRO A 78 -4.10 -2.16 -5.77
CA PRO A 78 -3.77 -0.74 -5.71
C PRO A 78 -3.15 -0.37 -4.35
N LEU A 79 -2.05 0.38 -4.40
CA LEU A 79 -1.36 0.85 -3.20
C LEU A 79 -2.14 1.97 -2.50
N ALA A 80 -1.87 2.13 -1.20
CA ALA A 80 -2.39 3.23 -0.38
C ALA A 80 -3.92 3.39 -0.42
N PRO A 81 -4.70 2.37 -0.06
CA PRO A 81 -6.15 2.49 -0.07
C PRO A 81 -6.65 3.49 0.99
N GLU A 82 -7.67 4.27 0.63
CA GLU A 82 -8.17 5.38 1.47
C GLU A 82 -9.57 5.10 1.99
N ASN A 83 -9.88 5.52 3.21
CA ASN A 83 -11.22 5.37 3.78
C ASN A 83 -12.12 6.55 3.39
N ASN A 84 -12.76 6.46 2.23
CA ASN A 84 -13.51 7.54 1.61
C ASN A 84 -15.00 7.18 1.41
N PRO A 85 -15.91 8.19 1.41
CA PRO A 85 -17.31 7.97 1.11
C PRO A 85 -17.49 7.52 -0.35
N HIS A 86 -18.38 6.55 -0.57
CA HIS A 86 -18.71 6.06 -1.90
C HIS A 86 -20.15 6.44 -2.26
N PRO A 87 -20.46 6.95 -3.46
CA PRO A 87 -21.79 7.47 -3.81
C PRO A 87 -22.96 6.53 -3.49
N ASN A 88 -22.76 5.23 -3.70
CA ASN A 88 -23.80 4.22 -3.49
C ASN A 88 -24.02 3.81 -2.02
N PHE A 89 -23.25 4.34 -1.06
CA PHE A 89 -23.29 3.86 0.33
C PHE A 89 -23.09 4.98 1.34
N LYS A 90 -23.75 4.84 2.49
CA LYS A 90 -23.79 5.88 3.53
C LYS A 90 -22.51 5.94 4.37
N GLU A 91 -21.91 4.79 4.64
CA GLU A 91 -20.68 4.68 5.42
C GLU A 91 -19.45 4.74 4.52
N PRO A 92 -18.35 5.34 5.01
CA PRO A 92 -17.10 5.37 4.26
C PRO A 92 -16.55 3.95 4.09
N ARG A 93 -15.84 3.74 3.00
CA ARG A 93 -15.21 2.47 2.69
C ARG A 93 -13.78 2.65 2.31
N LEU A 94 -13.04 1.56 2.50
CA LEU A 94 -11.70 1.43 1.95
C LEU A 94 -11.79 1.36 0.40
N LEU A 95 -11.33 2.42 -0.27
CA LEU A 95 -11.30 2.55 -1.71
C LEU A 95 -9.88 2.32 -2.22
N THR A 96 -9.74 1.38 -3.15
CA THR A 96 -8.49 1.06 -3.84
C THR A 96 -8.46 1.76 -5.19
N THR A 97 -8.41 3.10 -5.17
CA THR A 97 -8.33 3.92 -6.38
C THR A 97 -6.90 3.98 -6.90
N LEU A 98 -6.75 4.06 -8.23
CA LEU A 98 -5.48 4.29 -8.93
C LEU A 98 -5.27 5.78 -9.23
N GLU A 99 -5.85 6.64 -8.40
CA GLU A 99 -5.75 8.10 -8.54
C GLU A 99 -4.60 8.62 -7.66
N PRO A 100 -4.02 9.80 -8.01
CA PRO A 100 -3.05 10.47 -7.14
C PRO A 100 -3.62 10.72 -5.74
N LYS A 101 -2.76 10.64 -4.72
CA LYS A 101 -3.11 10.79 -3.31
C LYS A 101 -2.28 11.89 -2.69
N THR A 102 -2.86 12.66 -1.78
CA THR A 102 -2.17 13.77 -1.12
C THR A 102 -2.23 13.66 0.40
N ASN A 103 -1.25 14.25 1.08
CA ASN A 103 -1.12 14.24 2.55
C ASN A 103 -1.18 12.83 3.17
N MET A 104 -0.50 11.86 2.56
CA MET A 104 -0.48 10.49 3.04
C MET A 104 0.65 10.28 4.04
N PHE A 105 0.32 9.72 5.21
CA PHE A 105 1.35 9.22 6.13
C PHE A 105 1.81 7.83 5.69
N SER A 106 3.05 7.75 5.21
CA SER A 106 3.75 6.51 4.94
C SER A 106 4.72 6.21 6.07
N ILE A 107 4.62 5.01 6.65
CA ILE A 107 5.60 4.51 7.61
C ILE A 107 6.68 3.79 6.81
N ILE A 108 7.90 4.34 6.81
CA ILE A 108 9.03 3.62 6.27
C ILE A 108 9.61 2.77 7.39
N ARG A 109 9.37 1.47 7.25
CA ARG A 109 9.95 0.44 8.10
C ARG A 109 11.39 0.27 7.69
N ILE A 110 12.23 1.00 8.41
CA ILE A 110 13.62 0.67 8.63
C ILE A 110 13.62 -0.46 9.64
#